data_AF-A0A917J394-F1
#
_entry.id   AF-A0A917J394-F1
#
_cell.length_a   1.000
_cell.length_b   1.000
_cell.length_c   1.000
_cell.angle_alpha   90.00
_cell.angle_beta   90.00
_cell.angle_gamma   90.00
#
_symmetry.space_group_name_H-M   'P 1'
#
loop_
_entity.id
_entity.type
_entity.pdbx_description
1 polymer ?
#
loop_
_entity_poly.entity_id
_entity_poly.type
_entity_poly.pdbx_seq_one_letter_code
_entity_poly.pdbx_strand_id
1 'polypeptide(L)'
;MLSAILYPRYSVLIIAVALFAATSCQQNSHINAAKAKSNTPAVTAPANAEQADTSSDDAPLAHFKHEAFNEDIDDLPPAIAQFVPGGYTAIDTATGDLNLDSWPDMILVLKKNGEDTTSDVSEHPEKRPLLILTGKADNTWQIAARNDNVVLCIDCGGAMGDPFMKVVIKNGYFSIEHYGGSAWRWGRVTTFRYAPADAYWYLYKEGSESFHATTDPNKVTTTIKTTKDFGKVRFDEYDTYKED
;
A
#
# COMPACT_ATOMS: atom_id res chain seq x y z
N MET A 1 -11.02 -4.20 37.62
CA MET A 1 -10.76 -2.81 37.18
C MET A 1 -9.88 -2.88 35.94
N LEU A 2 -10.48 -2.93 34.75
CA LEU A 2 -9.75 -2.85 33.49
C LEU A 2 -9.59 -1.37 33.14
N SER A 3 -8.36 -0.87 33.16
CA SER A 3 -8.04 0.46 32.63
C SER A 3 -8.00 0.39 31.11
N ALA A 4 -9.01 0.97 30.46
CA ALA A 4 -8.98 1.26 29.04
C ALA A 4 -7.95 2.37 28.79
N ILE A 5 -6.84 2.02 28.14
CA ILE A 5 -5.85 3.00 27.65
C ILE A 5 -6.46 3.61 26.38
N LEU A 6 -6.96 4.84 26.48
CA LEU A 6 -7.38 5.62 25.31
C LEU A 6 -6.13 5.98 24.49
N TYR A 7 -6.06 5.51 23.24
CA TYR A 7 -5.04 5.91 22.28
C TYR A 7 -5.49 7.16 21.51
N PRO A 8 -4.68 8.22 21.41
CA PRO A 8 -4.98 9.39 20.57
C PRO A 8 -4.99 9.00 19.10
N ARG A 9 -5.92 9.60 18.33
CA ARG A 9 -6.12 9.41 16.90
C ARG A 9 -4.95 10.02 16.11
N TYR A 10 -3.84 9.30 16.01
CA TYR A 10 -2.75 9.68 15.11
C TYR A 10 -3.14 9.30 13.69
N SER A 11 -3.63 10.29 12.92
CA SER A 11 -3.42 10.25 11.48
C SER A 11 -1.90 10.31 11.29
N VAL A 12 -1.27 9.15 11.13
CA VAL A 12 0.08 9.08 10.54
C VAL A 12 -0.12 9.65 9.15
N LEU A 13 0.12 10.96 9.03
CA LEU A 13 0.14 11.65 7.77
C LEU A 13 1.39 11.13 7.08
N ILE A 14 1.29 9.96 6.44
CA ILE A 14 2.29 9.50 5.49
C ILE A 14 2.25 10.57 4.41
N ILE A 15 3.12 11.57 4.52
CA ILE A 15 3.21 12.64 3.55
C ILE A 15 3.79 11.99 2.30
N ALA A 16 2.91 11.45 1.47
CA ALA A 16 3.16 11.25 0.07
C ALA A 16 3.38 12.64 -0.52
N VAL A 17 4.61 13.16 -0.41
CA VAL A 17 5.03 14.35 -1.16
C VAL A 17 5.01 13.94 -2.63
N ALA A 18 3.86 14.10 -3.26
CA ALA A 18 3.72 14.08 -4.70
C ALA A 18 4.36 15.38 -5.22
N LEU A 19 5.64 15.32 -5.61
CA LEU A 19 6.24 16.40 -6.38
C LEU A 19 5.59 16.40 -7.77
N PHE A 20 4.56 17.24 -7.94
CA PHE A 20 4.06 17.63 -9.25
C PHE A 20 4.95 18.76 -9.79
N ALA A 21 5.82 18.43 -10.76
CA ALA A 21 6.33 19.42 -11.69
C ALA A 21 5.44 19.39 -12.95
N ALA A 22 4.35 20.16 -12.92
CA ALA A 22 3.60 20.48 -14.13
C ALA A 22 4.31 21.64 -14.84
N THR A 23 5.06 21.35 -15.89
CA THR A 23 5.48 22.37 -16.86
C THR A 23 4.26 22.82 -17.66
N SER A 24 3.76 24.01 -17.33
CA SER A 24 2.75 24.72 -18.11
C SER A 24 3.37 25.28 -19.39
N CYS A 25 2.84 24.86 -20.54
CA CYS A 25 2.88 25.65 -21.78
C CYS A 25 1.53 26.38 -21.91
N GLN A 26 1.56 27.71 -22.02
CA GLN A 26 0.39 28.55 -22.26
C GLN A 26 0.43 29.13 -23.68
N GLN A 27 -0.78 29.44 -24.17
CA GLN A 27 -1.20 30.26 -25.31
C GLN A 27 -1.45 29.51 -26.63
N ASN A 28 -2.50 29.79 -27.41
CA ASN A 28 -3.73 30.58 -27.27
C ASN A 28 -4.50 30.34 -28.58
N SER A 29 -5.83 30.17 -28.58
CA SER A 29 -6.65 30.54 -29.75
C SER A 29 -8.14 30.63 -29.38
N HIS A 30 -8.71 31.75 -29.76
CA HIS A 30 -10.07 32.24 -29.50
C HIS A 30 -11.19 31.57 -30.34
N ILE A 31 -12.44 31.95 -29.97
CA ILE A 31 -13.68 32.11 -30.78
C ILE A 31 -14.61 30.85 -30.77
N ASN A 32 -15.93 30.85 -30.50
CA ASN A 32 -17.02 31.85 -30.48
C ASN A 32 -18.18 31.44 -29.51
N ALA A 33 -18.99 32.41 -29.11
CA ALA A 33 -20.24 32.23 -28.36
C ALA A 33 -21.47 32.05 -29.28
N ALA A 34 -22.43 31.22 -28.87
CA ALA A 34 -23.84 31.31 -29.28
C ALA A 34 -24.75 30.78 -28.17
N LYS A 35 -25.85 31.51 -27.93
CA LYS A 35 -26.81 31.38 -26.82
C LYS A 35 -28.17 30.99 -27.39
N ALA A 36 -28.89 30.06 -26.75
CA ALA A 36 -30.35 29.95 -26.87
C ALA A 36 -30.96 29.34 -25.59
N LYS A 37 -32.15 29.83 -25.24
CA LYS A 37 -32.91 29.73 -23.97
C LYS A 37 -33.98 28.61 -24.00
N SER A 38 -34.64 28.45 -22.83
CA SER A 38 -36.08 28.14 -22.61
C SER A 38 -36.46 26.65 -22.54
N ASN A 39 -37.33 26.13 -21.66
CA ASN A 39 -38.18 26.59 -20.54
C ASN A 39 -38.71 25.33 -19.79
N THR A 40 -39.03 25.43 -18.49
CA THR A 40 -39.86 24.49 -17.68
C THR A 40 -41.36 24.66 -18.02
N PRO A 41 -42.31 23.73 -17.66
CA PRO A 41 -42.83 23.59 -16.28
C PRO A 41 -43.29 22.16 -15.85
N ALA A 42 -43.58 22.04 -14.55
CA ALA A 42 -43.98 20.87 -13.75
C ALA A 42 -45.43 20.38 -13.96
N VAL A 43 -45.83 19.25 -13.30
CA VAL A 43 -47.12 19.06 -12.56
C VAL A 43 -47.21 17.66 -11.87
N THR A 44 -47.32 17.73 -10.52
CA THR A 44 -48.07 16.96 -9.47
C THR A 44 -48.12 15.42 -9.31
N ALA A 45 -47.98 15.03 -8.02
CA ALA A 45 -48.17 13.73 -7.33
C ALA A 45 -49.66 13.37 -7.03
N PRO A 46 -50.02 12.25 -6.34
CA PRO A 46 -49.89 12.13 -4.86
C PRO A 46 -49.70 10.69 -4.23
N ALA A 47 -49.19 10.69 -2.98
CA ALA A 47 -49.55 9.95 -1.72
C ALA A 47 -49.94 8.43 -1.75
N ASN A 48 -49.69 7.56 -0.73
CA ASN A 48 -49.41 7.72 0.70
C ASN A 48 -48.97 6.37 1.37
N ALA A 49 -48.40 6.47 2.58
CA ALA A 49 -48.33 5.52 3.71
C ALA A 49 -47.26 4.39 3.66
N GLU A 50 -46.44 4.09 4.68
CA GLU A 50 -46.44 4.44 6.12
C GLU A 50 -45.03 4.21 6.74
N GLN A 51 -44.64 5.11 7.65
CA GLN A 51 -43.69 5.08 8.80
C GLN A 51 -42.62 3.96 8.92
N ALA A 52 -41.38 4.24 9.33
CA ALA A 52 -41.04 4.98 10.55
C ALA A 52 -39.75 5.82 10.46
N ASP A 53 -39.84 6.95 11.15
CA ASP A 53 -38.82 7.93 11.49
C ASP A 53 -38.06 7.49 12.75
N THR A 54 -36.73 7.49 12.71
CA THR A 54 -35.91 8.09 13.77
C THR A 54 -34.56 8.52 13.20
N SER A 55 -34.33 9.83 13.24
CA SER A 55 -33.05 10.50 13.04
C SER A 55 -31.94 10.03 13.98
N SER A 56 -30.72 9.98 13.43
CA SER A 56 -29.43 10.25 14.06
C SER A 56 -29.16 9.60 15.43
N ASP A 57 -28.25 8.63 15.42
CA ASP A 57 -27.22 8.57 16.46
C ASP A 57 -25.91 8.09 15.84
N ASP A 58 -24.92 8.98 15.89
CA ASP A 58 -23.51 8.69 15.73
C ASP A 58 -23.13 7.46 16.58
N ALA A 59 -22.85 6.34 15.92
CA ALA A 59 -22.20 5.19 16.55
C ALA A 59 -20.79 5.02 15.95
N PRO A 60 -19.78 4.75 16.80
CA PRO A 60 -18.41 5.15 16.53
C PRO A 60 -17.72 4.22 15.55
N LEU A 61 -16.77 4.78 14.78
CA LEU A 61 -15.72 4.08 14.05
C LEU A 61 -15.09 2.99 14.93
N ALA A 62 -15.66 1.79 14.85
CA ALA A 62 -15.15 0.62 15.53
C ALA A 62 -13.86 0.21 14.84
N HIS A 63 -12.78 0.41 15.58
CA HIS A 63 -11.48 -0.24 15.49
C HIS A 63 -11.43 -1.44 14.51
N PHE A 64 -10.80 -1.24 13.36
CA PHE A 64 -10.05 -2.33 12.74
C PHE A 64 -8.64 -2.28 13.33
N LYS A 65 -8.24 -3.33 14.04
CA LYS A 65 -6.83 -3.70 14.11
C LYS A 65 -6.44 -4.03 12.68
N HIS A 66 -5.50 -3.29 12.10
CA HIS A 66 -4.84 -3.75 10.89
C HIS A 66 -3.88 -4.85 11.32
N GLU A 67 -4.29 -6.11 11.16
CA GLU A 67 -3.45 -7.28 11.31
C GLU A 67 -3.19 -7.79 9.89
N ALA A 68 -2.10 -7.37 9.22
CA ALA A 68 -1.74 -7.92 7.91
C ALA A 68 -1.46 -9.44 7.95
N PHE A 69 -1.43 -10.00 9.16
CA PHE A 69 -1.41 -11.43 9.44
C PHE A 69 -2.72 -12.17 9.11
N ASN A 70 -3.87 -11.48 8.98
CA ASN A 70 -5.19 -12.12 9.11
C ASN A 70 -6.09 -12.18 7.87
N GLU A 71 -5.59 -11.87 6.66
CA GLU A 71 -6.40 -12.05 5.45
C GLU A 71 -5.63 -12.89 4.43
N ASP A 72 -5.63 -14.20 4.65
CA ASP A 72 -5.31 -15.17 3.61
C ASP A 72 -6.27 -14.92 2.43
N ILE A 73 -5.70 -14.69 1.25
CA ILE A 73 -6.47 -14.52 0.03
C ILE A 73 -6.70 -15.90 -0.59
N ASP A 74 -7.75 -16.57 -0.11
CA ASP A 74 -8.10 -17.93 -0.51
C ASP A 74 -8.83 -18.00 -1.87
N ASP A 75 -9.33 -16.86 -2.38
CA ASP A 75 -10.18 -16.77 -3.57
C ASP A 75 -9.51 -16.06 -4.76
N LEU A 76 -8.19 -16.20 -4.88
CA LEU A 76 -7.46 -15.69 -6.05
C LEU A 76 -8.04 -16.22 -7.37
N PRO A 77 -8.24 -15.38 -8.39
CA PRO A 77 -8.62 -15.83 -9.72
C PRO A 77 -7.64 -16.90 -10.24
N PRO A 78 -8.09 -17.96 -10.94
CA PRO A 78 -7.20 -19.02 -11.43
C PRO A 78 -5.99 -18.51 -12.24
N ALA A 79 -6.19 -17.42 -13.00
CA ALA A 79 -5.14 -16.77 -13.78
C ALA A 79 -4.01 -16.18 -12.92
N ILE A 80 -4.26 -15.87 -11.64
CA ILE A 80 -3.29 -15.37 -10.67
C ILE A 80 -2.83 -16.49 -9.74
N ALA A 81 -3.74 -17.35 -9.29
CA ALA A 81 -3.45 -18.45 -8.36
C ALA A 81 -2.34 -19.39 -8.86
N GLN A 82 -2.20 -19.54 -10.19
CA GLN A 82 -1.10 -20.30 -10.81
C GLN A 82 0.32 -19.79 -10.46
N PHE A 83 0.46 -18.55 -10.00
CA PHE A 83 1.75 -17.97 -9.58
C PHE A 83 2.05 -18.18 -8.09
N VAL A 84 1.11 -18.73 -7.31
CA VAL A 84 1.32 -19.07 -5.90
C VAL A 84 1.94 -20.47 -5.83
N PRO A 85 3.22 -20.61 -5.42
CA PRO A 85 3.83 -21.92 -5.28
C PRO A 85 3.21 -22.71 -4.12
N GLY A 86 3.26 -24.04 -4.21
CA GLY A 86 2.77 -24.91 -3.13
C GLY A 86 3.46 -24.61 -1.80
N GLY A 87 2.69 -24.56 -0.71
CA GLY A 87 3.18 -24.22 0.62
C GLY A 87 3.24 -22.71 0.91
N TYR A 88 2.69 -21.87 0.02
CA TYR A 88 2.54 -20.44 0.21
C TYR A 88 1.07 -20.03 0.10
N THR A 89 0.74 -18.90 0.73
CA THR A 89 -0.57 -18.25 0.65
C THR A 89 -0.35 -16.76 0.37
N ALA A 90 -1.23 -16.16 -0.44
CA ALA A 90 -1.21 -14.73 -0.67
C ALA A 90 -1.81 -13.97 0.51
N ILE A 91 -1.17 -12.86 0.90
CA ILE A 91 -1.57 -12.05 2.07
C ILE A 91 -1.88 -10.60 1.71
N ASP A 92 -1.48 -10.15 0.52
CA ASP A 92 -1.87 -8.84 0.00
C ASP A 92 -1.76 -8.81 -1.52
N THR A 93 -2.59 -7.97 -2.14
CA THR A 93 -2.52 -7.67 -3.57
C THR A 93 -2.71 -6.18 -3.81
N ALA A 94 -2.01 -5.66 -4.81
CA ALA A 94 -2.31 -4.34 -5.35
C ALA A 94 -2.39 -4.42 -6.86
N THR A 95 -3.36 -3.73 -7.46
CA THR A 95 -3.53 -3.65 -8.92
C THR A 95 -3.33 -2.21 -9.38
N GLY A 96 -2.69 -2.02 -10.53
CA GLY A 96 -2.51 -0.71 -11.15
C GLY A 96 -1.59 -0.79 -12.36
N ASP A 97 -1.26 0.34 -12.96
CA ASP A 97 -0.32 0.41 -14.09
C ASP A 97 1.11 0.60 -13.55
N LEU A 98 1.88 -0.49 -13.51
CA LEU A 98 3.25 -0.54 -12.96
C LEU A 98 4.32 -0.32 -14.01
N ASN A 99 4.11 -0.81 -15.22
CA ASN A 99 5.06 -0.71 -16.32
C ASN A 99 4.71 0.41 -17.33
N LEU A 100 3.65 1.18 -17.07
CA LEU A 100 3.19 2.31 -17.88
C LEU A 100 2.73 1.93 -19.29
N ASP A 101 2.19 0.72 -19.47
CA ASP A 101 1.67 0.23 -20.76
C ASP A 101 0.14 0.29 -20.87
N SER A 102 -0.54 0.84 -19.86
CA SER A 102 -2.00 0.95 -19.73
C SER A 102 -2.77 -0.36 -19.52
N TRP A 103 -2.09 -1.51 -19.43
CA TRP A 103 -2.69 -2.76 -18.99
C TRP A 103 -2.60 -2.90 -17.47
N PRO A 104 -3.61 -3.51 -16.82
CA PRO A 104 -3.52 -3.75 -15.38
C PRO A 104 -2.36 -4.68 -15.05
N ASP A 105 -1.49 -4.24 -14.15
CA ASP A 105 -0.47 -5.04 -13.49
C ASP A 105 -0.89 -5.34 -12.04
N MET A 106 -0.23 -6.30 -11.41
CA MET A 106 -0.51 -6.72 -10.04
C MET A 106 0.78 -6.95 -9.26
N ILE A 107 0.79 -6.54 -7.99
CA ILE A 107 1.72 -7.06 -7.00
C ILE A 107 1.00 -8.12 -6.18
N LEU A 108 1.68 -9.23 -5.95
CA LEU A 108 1.24 -10.33 -5.10
C LEU A 108 2.26 -10.53 -3.98
N VAL A 109 1.83 -10.35 -2.73
CA VAL A 109 2.66 -10.64 -1.55
C VAL A 109 2.28 -12.00 -0.99
N LEU A 110 3.29 -12.84 -0.78
CA LEU A 110 3.14 -14.21 -0.33
C LEU A 110 3.76 -14.41 1.05
N LYS A 111 3.12 -15.27 1.85
CA LYS A 111 3.72 -15.86 3.04
C LYS A 111 3.94 -17.35 2.86
N LYS A 112 4.90 -17.90 3.62
CA LYS A 112 5.04 -19.35 3.76
C LYS A 112 4.01 -19.87 4.76
N ASN A 113 3.37 -20.98 4.46
CA ASN A 113 2.37 -21.57 5.33
C ASN A 113 3.03 -22.05 6.63
N GLY A 114 2.50 -21.62 7.78
CA GLY A 114 3.05 -21.91 9.10
C GLY A 114 4.20 -21.00 9.54
N GLU A 115 4.45 -19.86 8.86
CA GLU A 115 5.49 -18.91 9.26
C GLU A 115 5.34 -18.39 10.70
N ASP A 116 4.13 -18.39 11.26
CA ASP A 116 3.85 -18.05 12.66
C ASP A 116 4.50 -19.00 13.67
N THR A 117 4.83 -20.22 13.23
CA THR A 117 5.52 -21.23 14.02
C THR A 117 6.97 -21.42 13.56
N THR A 118 7.26 -21.27 12.26
CA THR A 118 8.58 -21.59 11.70
C THR A 118 9.53 -20.40 11.59
N SER A 119 9.03 -19.17 11.66
CA SER A 119 9.87 -17.96 11.65
C SER A 119 10.54 -17.76 13.00
N ASP A 120 11.84 -17.47 12.96
CA ASP A 120 12.60 -16.93 14.07
C ASP A 120 13.40 -15.73 13.57
N VAL A 121 13.05 -14.53 14.02
CA VAL A 121 13.67 -13.27 13.58
C VAL A 121 15.21 -13.25 13.71
N SER A 122 15.78 -14.01 14.64
CA SER A 122 17.22 -14.00 14.93
C SER A 122 17.99 -15.07 14.16
N GLU A 123 17.41 -16.26 14.02
CA GLU A 123 18.09 -17.42 13.41
C GLU A 123 17.59 -17.72 11.99
N HIS A 124 16.28 -17.65 11.79
CA HIS A 124 15.62 -18.06 10.56
C HIS A 124 14.36 -17.22 10.26
N PRO A 125 14.52 -15.94 9.89
CA PRO A 125 13.38 -15.12 9.53
C PRO A 125 12.76 -15.67 8.23
N GLU A 126 11.51 -16.13 8.31
CA GLU A 126 10.82 -16.66 7.13
C GLU A 126 10.58 -15.54 6.14
N LYS A 127 11.02 -15.77 4.90
CA LYS A 127 11.00 -14.78 3.84
C LYS A 127 9.62 -14.73 3.21
N ARG A 128 9.16 -13.52 2.89
CA ARG A 128 7.87 -13.25 2.25
C ARG A 128 8.09 -12.76 0.82
N PRO A 129 7.89 -13.63 -0.19
CA PRO A 129 8.04 -13.24 -1.59
C PRO A 129 7.07 -12.15 -2.00
N LEU A 130 7.58 -11.13 -2.67
CA LEU A 130 6.79 -10.17 -3.42
C LEU A 130 7.00 -10.42 -4.92
N LEU A 131 5.92 -10.69 -5.64
CA LEU A 131 5.92 -10.88 -7.09
C LEU A 131 5.35 -9.64 -7.78
N ILE A 132 5.99 -9.20 -8.84
CA ILE A 132 5.42 -8.26 -9.80
C ILE A 132 4.89 -9.07 -10.98
N LEU A 133 3.59 -9.01 -11.21
CA LEU A 133 2.90 -9.63 -12.34
C LEU A 133 2.51 -8.54 -13.34
N THR A 134 2.97 -8.66 -14.58
CA THR A 134 2.53 -7.74 -15.65
C THR A 134 1.40 -8.35 -16.46
N GLY A 135 0.35 -7.57 -16.69
CA GLY A 135 -0.75 -7.93 -17.57
C GLY A 135 -0.39 -7.73 -19.04
N LYS A 136 -1.18 -8.33 -19.93
CA LYS A 136 -1.09 -8.16 -21.39
C LYS A 136 -2.47 -7.91 -21.99
N ALA A 137 -2.48 -7.41 -23.22
CA ALA A 137 -3.69 -7.12 -23.98
C ALA A 137 -4.65 -8.31 -24.16
N ASP A 138 -4.13 -9.54 -24.11
CA ASP A 138 -4.89 -10.79 -24.20
C ASP A 138 -5.41 -11.30 -22.84
N ASN A 139 -5.31 -10.48 -21.78
CA ASN A 139 -5.63 -10.82 -20.39
C ASN A 139 -4.77 -11.94 -19.80
N THR A 140 -3.60 -12.22 -20.39
CA THR A 140 -2.60 -13.10 -19.78
C THR A 140 -1.67 -12.32 -18.86
N TRP A 141 -1.05 -13.05 -17.93
CA TRP A 141 -0.18 -12.52 -16.90
C TRP A 141 1.16 -13.24 -16.95
N GLN A 142 2.23 -12.58 -16.52
CA GLN A 142 3.55 -13.18 -16.34
C GLN A 142 4.25 -12.57 -15.13
N ILE A 143 5.12 -13.35 -14.47
CA ILE A 143 6.03 -12.82 -13.46
C ILE A 143 7.09 -11.98 -14.17
N ALA A 144 7.10 -10.67 -13.90
CA ALA A 144 8.09 -9.74 -14.42
C ALA A 144 9.29 -9.59 -13.48
N ALA A 145 9.06 -9.68 -12.16
CA ALA A 145 10.12 -9.68 -11.15
C ALA A 145 9.67 -10.34 -9.84
N ARG A 146 10.64 -10.72 -9.01
CA ARG A 146 10.43 -11.32 -7.68
C ARG A 146 11.49 -10.79 -6.71
N ASN A 147 11.09 -10.50 -5.47
CA ASN A 147 12.00 -10.22 -4.37
C ASN A 147 11.50 -10.89 -3.09
N ASP A 148 12.35 -11.69 -2.44
CA ASP A 148 12.02 -12.44 -1.22
C ASP A 148 12.42 -11.72 0.08
N ASN A 149 13.08 -10.57 -0.03
CA ASN A 149 13.70 -9.81 1.04
C ASN A 149 13.14 -8.39 1.22
N VAL A 150 12.16 -7.95 0.41
CA VAL A 150 11.59 -6.60 0.53
C VAL A 150 10.50 -6.51 1.59
N VAL A 151 9.78 -7.61 1.83
CA VAL A 151 8.75 -7.72 2.86
C VAL A 151 9.37 -8.32 4.12
N LEU A 152 9.16 -7.66 5.25
CA LEU A 152 9.63 -8.13 6.55
C LEU A 152 8.83 -9.35 7.02
N CYS A 153 9.53 -10.26 7.70
CA CYS A 153 8.99 -11.48 8.28
C CYS A 153 7.91 -11.20 9.34
N ILE A 154 7.09 -12.21 9.62
CA ILE A 154 5.95 -12.11 10.56
C ILE A 154 6.33 -11.65 11.97
N ASP A 155 7.56 -11.88 12.42
CA ASP A 155 8.04 -11.54 13.75
C ASP A 155 9.09 -10.43 13.74
N CYS A 156 9.29 -9.77 12.59
CA CYS A 156 10.27 -8.70 12.40
C CYS A 156 9.81 -7.34 12.98
N GLY A 157 8.59 -7.22 13.53
CA GLY A 157 8.04 -5.97 14.06
C GLY A 157 8.31 -5.74 15.54
N GLY A 158 9.09 -6.60 16.20
CA GLY A 158 9.39 -6.50 17.63
C GLY A 158 8.18 -6.88 18.48
N ALA A 159 7.95 -6.17 19.59
CA ALA A 159 6.85 -6.48 20.52
C ALA A 159 5.45 -6.30 19.89
N MET A 160 5.37 -5.65 18.72
CA MET A 160 4.14 -5.51 17.95
C MET A 160 3.80 -6.71 17.06
N GLY A 161 4.71 -7.66 16.86
CA GLY A 161 4.49 -8.81 15.98
C GLY A 161 4.73 -8.47 14.51
N ASP A 162 3.75 -8.74 13.64
CA ASP A 162 3.88 -8.59 12.20
C ASP A 162 4.01 -7.12 11.78
N PRO A 163 5.14 -6.71 11.19
CA PRO A 163 5.33 -5.34 10.77
C PRO A 163 4.75 -5.03 9.39
N PHE A 164 4.42 -6.01 8.55
CA PHE A 164 3.92 -5.73 7.21
C PHE A 164 2.55 -5.05 7.31
N MET A 165 2.34 -3.99 6.53
CA MET A 165 1.07 -3.27 6.51
C MET A 165 0.36 -3.48 5.19
N LYS A 166 0.98 -3.11 4.08
CA LYS A 166 0.38 -3.20 2.75
C LYS A 166 1.40 -2.93 1.66
N VAL A 167 1.00 -3.26 0.44
CA VAL A 167 1.57 -2.72 -0.79
C VAL A 167 0.57 -1.81 -1.50
N VAL A 168 1.09 -0.75 -2.12
CA VAL A 168 0.28 0.19 -2.93
C VAL A 168 0.94 0.47 -4.27
N ILE A 169 0.15 0.58 -5.33
CA ILE A 169 0.60 0.95 -6.68
C ILE A 169 0.07 2.33 -7.03
N LYS A 170 0.92 3.18 -7.63
CA LYS A 170 0.54 4.50 -8.14
C LYS A 170 1.46 4.96 -9.26
N ASN A 171 0.94 5.05 -10.48
CA ASN A 171 1.57 5.70 -11.64
C ASN A 171 3.02 5.20 -11.91
N GLY A 172 3.23 3.89 -12.05
CA GLY A 172 4.57 3.31 -12.25
C GLY A 172 5.46 3.27 -11.01
N TYR A 173 4.91 3.59 -9.84
CA TYR A 173 5.55 3.39 -8.54
C TYR A 173 4.79 2.34 -7.75
N PHE A 174 5.49 1.67 -6.85
CA PHE A 174 4.85 0.97 -5.75
C PHE A 174 5.60 1.19 -4.45
N SER A 175 4.89 1.05 -3.33
CA SER A 175 5.48 1.17 -2.00
C SER A 175 5.04 0.03 -1.11
N ILE A 176 5.98 -0.48 -0.32
CA ILE A 176 5.75 -1.45 0.75
C ILE A 176 5.83 -0.68 2.06
N GLU A 177 4.77 -0.77 2.86
CA GLU A 177 4.68 -0.11 4.17
C GLU A 177 4.86 -1.12 5.30
N HIS A 178 5.66 -0.76 6.29
CA HIS A 178 5.86 -1.52 7.50
C HIS A 178 5.70 -0.64 8.74
N TYR A 179 5.18 -1.19 9.84
CA TYR A 179 5.04 -0.51 11.11
C TYR A 179 5.25 -1.47 12.28
N GLY A 180 6.11 -1.10 13.23
CA GLY A 180 6.43 -1.96 14.36
C GLY A 180 7.03 -1.23 15.56
N GLY A 181 7.63 -2.01 16.45
CA GLY A 181 8.38 -1.53 17.61
C GLY A 181 7.81 -2.01 18.96
N SER A 182 7.98 -1.18 19.99
CA SER A 182 7.51 -1.43 21.35
C SER A 182 7.08 -0.10 22.02
N ALA A 183 7.78 0.37 23.04
CA ALA A 183 7.62 1.75 23.52
C ALA A 183 8.12 2.75 22.47
N TRP A 184 9.23 2.43 21.81
CA TRP A 184 9.67 3.09 20.58
C TRP A 184 8.97 2.47 19.39
N ARG A 185 8.18 3.26 18.69
CA ARG A 185 7.51 2.86 17.45
C ARG A 185 8.36 3.28 16.26
N TRP A 186 8.22 2.55 15.17
CA TRP A 186 8.83 2.91 13.90
C TRP A 186 7.89 2.60 12.73
N GLY A 187 8.00 3.40 11.69
CA GLY A 187 7.38 3.17 10.38
C GLY A 187 8.45 3.14 9.30
N ARG A 188 8.28 2.31 8.27
CA ARG A 188 9.16 2.25 7.09
C ARG A 188 8.33 2.19 5.83
N VAL A 189 8.73 2.95 4.81
CA VAL A 189 8.13 2.94 3.48
C VAL A 189 9.24 2.80 2.45
N THR A 190 9.27 1.66 1.77
CA THR A 190 10.23 1.39 0.68
C THR A 190 9.49 1.55 -0.65
N THR A 191 9.90 2.54 -1.44
CA THR A 191 9.26 2.87 -2.73
C THR A 191 10.17 2.49 -3.89
N PHE A 192 9.61 1.77 -4.86
CA PHE A 192 10.24 1.45 -6.13
C PHE A 192 9.56 2.21 -7.27
N ARG A 193 10.30 2.44 -8.35
CA ARG A 193 9.83 3.13 -9.56
C ARG A 193 10.24 2.37 -10.81
N TYR A 194 9.32 2.25 -11.76
CA TYR A 194 9.61 1.76 -13.10
C TYR A 194 10.48 2.74 -13.90
N ALA A 195 11.50 2.19 -14.55
CA ALA A 195 12.37 2.88 -15.48
C ALA A 195 12.12 2.33 -16.91
N PRO A 196 11.39 3.08 -17.77
CA PRO A 196 11.08 2.63 -19.13
C PRO A 196 12.31 2.29 -19.98
N ALA A 197 13.43 2.97 -19.75
CA ALA A 197 14.68 2.74 -20.47
C ALA A 197 15.26 1.34 -20.25
N ASP A 198 15.01 0.76 -19.07
CA ASP A 198 15.53 -0.54 -18.67
C ASP A 198 14.43 -1.62 -18.65
N ALA A 199 13.18 -1.21 -18.89
CA ALA A 199 11.98 -2.02 -18.67
C ALA A 199 11.96 -2.71 -17.29
N TYR A 200 12.37 -2.00 -16.24
CA TYR A 200 12.57 -2.58 -14.90
C TYR A 200 12.28 -1.63 -13.74
N TRP A 201 12.09 -2.16 -12.52
CA TRP A 201 11.83 -1.38 -11.31
C TRP A 201 13.08 -1.22 -10.44
N TYR A 202 13.30 -0.02 -9.93
CA TYR A 202 14.46 0.34 -9.11
C TYR A 202 14.03 1.00 -7.82
N LEU A 203 14.82 0.82 -6.75
CA LEU A 203 14.62 1.53 -5.50
C LEU A 203 14.65 3.03 -5.77
N TYR A 204 13.62 3.73 -5.32
CA TYR A 204 13.44 5.16 -5.55
C TYR A 204 13.61 5.96 -4.27
N LYS A 205 13.06 5.45 -3.16
CA LYS A 205 13.07 6.14 -1.87
C LYS A 205 12.87 5.14 -0.72
N GLU A 206 13.54 5.39 0.39
CA GLU A 206 13.23 4.77 1.67
C GLU A 206 12.91 5.88 2.68
N GLY A 207 11.71 5.84 3.23
CA GLY A 207 11.31 6.70 4.34
C GLY A 207 11.27 5.89 5.62
N SER A 208 11.77 6.44 6.72
CA SER A 208 11.59 5.87 8.05
C SER A 208 11.19 6.93 9.05
N GLU A 209 10.37 6.53 10.02
CA GLU A 209 9.93 7.36 11.13
C GLU A 209 10.14 6.62 12.44
N SER A 210 10.42 7.34 13.52
CA SER A 210 10.44 6.79 14.87
C SER A 210 10.01 7.81 15.93
N PHE A 211 9.28 7.34 16.94
CA PHE A 211 8.81 8.14 18.07
C PHE A 211 8.61 7.28 19.32
N HIS A 212 8.61 7.90 20.50
CA HIS A 212 8.32 7.22 21.75
C HIS A 212 6.83 7.33 22.08
N ALA A 213 6.11 6.20 22.10
CA ALA A 213 4.64 6.17 22.18
C ALA A 213 4.05 6.79 23.47
N THR A 214 4.79 6.78 24.58
CA THR A 214 4.30 7.29 25.87
C THR A 214 4.91 8.63 26.31
N THR A 215 6.23 8.79 26.18
CA THR A 215 6.93 9.98 26.68
C THR A 215 6.76 11.21 25.80
N ASP A 216 6.81 11.05 24.47
CA ASP A 216 6.68 12.17 23.54
C ASP A 216 6.18 11.70 22.16
N PRO A 217 4.88 11.33 22.05
CA PRO A 217 4.35 10.74 20.83
C PRO A 217 4.26 11.72 19.66
N ASN A 218 4.37 13.02 19.92
CA ASN A 218 4.36 14.05 18.87
C ASN A 218 5.77 14.35 18.33
N LYS A 219 6.82 13.87 19.00
CA LYS A 219 8.21 14.06 18.58
C LYS A 219 8.63 12.90 17.67
N VAL A 220 8.31 13.05 16.40
CA VAL A 220 8.69 12.11 15.34
C VAL A 220 10.04 12.50 14.76
N THR A 221 10.95 11.51 14.67
CA THR A 221 12.18 11.62 13.89
C THR A 221 11.94 10.97 12.54
N THR A 222 12.20 11.68 11.45
CA THR A 222 12.02 11.18 10.09
C THR A 222 13.35 11.18 9.34
N THR A 223 13.63 10.08 8.65
CA THR A 223 14.77 9.94 7.74
C THR A 223 14.27 9.57 6.36
N ILE A 224 14.86 10.18 5.33
CA ILE A 224 14.57 9.87 3.93
C ILE A 224 15.89 9.58 3.22
N LYS A 225 16.02 8.38 2.66
CA LYS A 225 17.09 8.02 1.72
C LYS A 225 16.54 8.01 0.30
N THR A 226 17.39 8.39 -0.65
CA THR A 226 17.09 8.48 -2.08
C THR A 226 18.21 7.84 -2.89
N THR A 227 18.09 7.85 -4.22
CA THR A 227 19.14 7.37 -5.14
C THR A 227 20.50 8.06 -4.95
N LYS A 228 20.57 9.20 -4.27
CA LYS A 228 21.83 9.83 -3.88
C LYS A 228 22.58 9.06 -2.79
N ASP A 229 21.84 8.36 -1.94
CA ASP A 229 22.36 7.65 -0.78
C ASP A 229 22.71 6.20 -1.13
N PHE A 230 21.86 5.51 -1.90
CA PHE A 230 22.01 4.10 -2.24
C PHE A 230 22.36 3.83 -3.72
N GLY A 231 22.46 4.86 -4.56
CA GLY A 231 22.73 4.68 -6.00
C GLY A 231 21.56 4.05 -6.74
N LYS A 232 21.86 3.09 -7.62
CA LYS A 232 20.87 2.37 -8.45
C LYS A 232 20.77 0.93 -7.95
N VAL A 233 19.68 0.61 -7.26
CA VAL A 233 19.41 -0.73 -6.71
C VAL A 233 18.22 -1.32 -7.46
N ARG A 234 18.39 -2.48 -8.09
CA ARG A 234 17.29 -3.18 -8.76
C ARG A 234 16.32 -3.75 -7.73
N PHE A 235 15.05 -3.86 -8.11
CA PHE A 235 14.05 -4.49 -7.24
C PHE A 235 14.45 -5.90 -6.81
N ASP A 236 14.98 -6.76 -7.69
CA ASP A 236 15.41 -8.13 -7.35
C ASP A 236 16.67 -8.21 -6.47
N GLU A 237 17.42 -7.11 -6.34
CA GLU A 237 18.66 -7.04 -5.55
C GLU A 237 18.48 -6.39 -4.17
N TYR A 238 17.37 -5.68 -3.96
CA TYR A 238 17.07 -5.02 -2.69
C TYR A 238 16.87 -6.04 -1.56
N ASP A 239 17.42 -5.74 -0.39
CA ASP A 239 17.36 -6.62 0.76
C ASP A 239 17.23 -5.80 2.05
N THR A 240 16.06 -5.88 2.69
CA THR A 240 15.77 -5.14 3.94
C THR A 240 16.51 -5.72 5.15
N TYR A 241 17.08 -6.92 5.03
CA TYR A 241 17.77 -7.63 6.11
C TYR A 241 19.28 -7.40 6.11
N LYS A 242 19.82 -6.73 5.08
CA LYS A 242 21.23 -6.32 5.10
C LYS A 242 21.39 -5.13 6.05
N GLU A 243 22.36 -5.24 6.94
CA GLU A 243 22.83 -4.09 7.71
C GLU A 243 23.57 -3.13 6.76
N ASP A 244 23.30 -1.82 6.91
CA ASP A 244 24.06 -0.74 6.26
C ASP A 244 25.49 -0.65 6.80
#